data_AF-A0A2V6GDE7-F1
#
_entry.id   AF-A0A2V6GDE7-F1
#
_cell.length_a   1.000
_cell.length_b   1.000
_cell.length_c   1.000
_cell.angle_alpha   90.00
_cell.angle_beta   90.00
_cell.angle_gamma   90.00
#
_symmetry.space_group_name_H-M   'P 1'
#
loop_
_entity.id
_entity.type
_entity.pdbx_description
1 polymer ?
#
loop_
_entity_poly.entity_id
_entity_poly.type
_entity_poly.pdbx_seq_one_letter_code
_entity_poly.pdbx_strand_id
1 'polypeptide(L)'
;MKVSLHLANSFDAAWDNVLLPWFEKVASQPFEQTAPVAVVTPFRSRAQLLRRKLLAHGISLLGVHFLVPGQLREILLGDSTLTIPLHEHLRLLLGIAAEEFAADVDSEQPGSLIARAVARDPDYFLRLLDELGAAGW
;
A
#
# COMPACT_ATOMS: atom_id res chain seq x y z
N MET A 1 -17.90 -4.05 -10.55
CA MET A 1 -16.42 -4.02 -10.43
C MET A 1 -15.94 -5.45 -10.22
N LYS A 2 -15.06 -5.99 -11.08
CA LYS A 2 -14.55 -7.36 -10.92
C LYS A 2 -13.21 -7.28 -10.19
N VAL A 3 -13.17 -7.75 -8.95
CA VAL A 3 -11.95 -7.83 -8.15
C VAL A 3 -11.49 -9.27 -8.09
N SER A 4 -10.21 -9.51 -8.27
CA SER A 4 -9.59 -10.84 -8.10
C SER A 4 -8.33 -10.73 -7.27
N LEU A 5 -8.10 -11.74 -6.44
CA LEU A 5 -6.87 -11.92 -5.68
C LEU A 5 -6.10 -13.10 -6.25
N HIS A 6 -4.81 -12.91 -6.49
CA HIS A 6 -3.92 -13.95 -6.98
C HIS A 6 -2.79 -14.17 -5.98
N LEU A 7 -2.59 -15.42 -5.59
CA LEU A 7 -1.48 -15.85 -4.74
C LEU A 7 -0.57 -16.75 -5.55
N ALA A 8 0.74 -16.57 -5.41
CA ALA A 8 1.74 -17.35 -6.11
C ALA A 8 2.90 -17.68 -5.18
N ASN A 9 3.46 -18.89 -5.33
CA ASN A 9 4.54 -19.39 -4.48
C ASN A 9 5.92 -18.81 -4.87
N SER A 10 6.01 -18.13 -6.00
CA SER A 10 7.21 -17.42 -6.45
C SER A 10 6.85 -16.27 -7.39
N PHE A 11 7.80 -15.35 -7.59
CA PHE A 11 7.62 -14.26 -8.55
C PHE A 11 7.54 -14.76 -9.99
N ASP A 12 8.33 -15.76 -10.37
CA ASP A 12 8.31 -16.29 -11.74
C ASP A 12 6.98 -16.99 -12.03
N ALA A 13 6.43 -17.74 -11.07
CA ALA A 13 5.09 -18.31 -11.21
C ALA A 13 4.01 -17.22 -11.33
N ALA A 14 4.11 -16.13 -10.57
CA ALA A 14 3.21 -14.98 -10.71
C ALA A 14 3.36 -14.29 -12.07
N TRP A 15 4.60 -14.20 -12.55
CA TRP A 15 4.94 -13.58 -13.82
C TRP A 15 4.29 -14.34 -14.97
N ASP A 16 4.53 -15.64 -15.08
CA ASP A 16 4.07 -16.45 -16.21
C ASP A 16 2.55 -16.65 -16.21
N ASN A 17 1.95 -16.85 -15.03
CA ASN A 17 0.54 -17.26 -14.94
C ASN A 17 -0.45 -16.10 -14.77
N VAL A 18 0.02 -14.93 -14.31
CA VAL A 18 -0.88 -13.80 -13.97
C VAL A 18 -0.43 -12.51 -14.62
N LEU A 19 0.80 -12.06 -14.36
CA LEU A 19 1.23 -10.72 -14.76
C LEU A 19 1.38 -10.62 -16.28
N LEU A 20 2.17 -11.52 -16.89
CA LEU A 20 2.46 -11.46 -18.32
C LEU A 20 1.17 -11.55 -19.17
N PRO A 21 0.27 -12.54 -18.97
CA PRO A 21 -0.99 -12.60 -19.72
C PRO A 21 -1.88 -11.37 -19.53
N TRP A 22 -1.88 -10.79 -18.32
CA TRP A 22 -2.63 -9.57 -18.05
C TRP A 22 -2.06 -8.37 -18.81
N PHE A 23 -0.73 -8.22 -18.83
CA PHE A 23 -0.07 -7.14 -19.56
C PHE A 23 -0.24 -7.27 -21.09
N GLU A 24 -0.17 -8.48 -21.64
CA GLU A 24 -0.45 -8.74 -23.06
C GLU A 24 -1.87 -8.31 -23.44
N LYS A 25 -2.85 -8.65 -22.58
CA LYS A 25 -4.24 -8.24 -22.77
C LYS A 25 -4.39 -6.72 -22.72
N VAL A 26 -3.78 -6.06 -21.76
CA VAL A 26 -3.85 -4.59 -21.63
C VAL A 26 -3.18 -3.89 -22.81
N ALA A 27 -2.01 -4.35 -23.23
CA ALA A 27 -1.22 -3.73 -24.29
C ALA A 27 -1.88 -3.84 -25.68
N SER A 28 -2.78 -4.82 -25.88
CA SER A 28 -3.56 -4.94 -27.12
C SER A 28 -4.75 -3.97 -27.20
N GLN A 29 -5.09 -3.29 -26.10
CA GLN A 29 -6.25 -2.38 -26.02
C GLN A 29 -5.90 -1.02 -25.39
N PRO A 30 -4.88 -0.28 -25.88
CA PRO A 30 -4.39 0.94 -25.22
C PRO A 30 -5.36 2.12 -25.29
N PHE A 31 -6.28 2.13 -26.26
CA PHE A 31 -7.22 3.25 -26.49
C PHE A 31 -8.71 2.88 -26.33
N GLU A 32 -9.02 1.62 -26.04
CA GLU A 32 -10.41 1.19 -25.80
C GLU A 32 -10.86 1.46 -24.36
N GLN A 33 -9.91 1.75 -23.47
CA GLN A 33 -10.18 1.92 -22.05
C GLN A 33 -10.43 3.39 -21.71
N THR A 34 -11.62 3.68 -21.20
CA THR A 34 -12.03 5.05 -20.80
C THR A 34 -11.27 5.56 -19.58
N ALA A 35 -10.70 4.66 -18.78
CA ALA A 35 -9.92 4.98 -17.59
C ALA A 35 -8.45 4.57 -17.77
N PRO A 36 -7.49 5.33 -17.20
CA PRO A 36 -6.08 4.98 -17.27
C PRO A 36 -5.81 3.64 -16.59
N VAL A 37 -5.00 2.79 -17.22
CA VAL A 37 -4.56 1.54 -16.60
C VAL A 37 -3.44 1.85 -15.62
N ALA A 38 -3.64 1.50 -14.35
CA ALA A 38 -2.65 1.72 -13.31
C ALA A 38 -2.09 0.39 -12.79
N VAL A 39 -0.77 0.32 -12.62
CA VAL A 39 -0.05 -0.75 -11.95
C VAL A 39 0.57 -0.19 -10.68
N VAL A 40 0.06 -0.61 -9.54
CA VAL A 40 0.51 -0.11 -8.24
C VAL A 40 1.51 -1.10 -7.66
N THR A 41 2.71 -0.62 -7.32
CA THR A 41 3.75 -1.45 -6.70
C THR A 41 4.20 -0.85 -5.37
N PRO A 42 4.63 -1.65 -4.38
CA PRO A 42 5.04 -1.14 -3.08
C PRO A 42 6.19 -0.12 -3.16
N PHE A 43 7.12 -0.33 -4.10
CA PHE A 43 8.32 0.50 -4.26
C PHE A 43 8.59 0.82 -5.72
N ARG A 44 9.17 1.99 -5.99
CA ARG A 44 9.59 2.40 -7.34
C ARG A 44 10.54 1.39 -8.00
N SER A 45 11.41 0.74 -7.23
CA SER A 45 12.33 -0.28 -7.73
C SER A 45 11.59 -1.49 -8.34
N ARG A 46 10.47 -1.90 -7.75
CA ARG A 46 9.63 -2.99 -8.27
C ARG A 46 8.93 -2.60 -9.57
N ALA A 47 8.42 -1.37 -9.66
CA ALA A 47 7.90 -0.84 -10.92
C ALA A 47 8.95 -0.84 -12.02
N GLN A 48 10.19 -0.42 -11.74
CA GLN A 48 11.27 -0.42 -12.73
C GLN A 48 11.66 -1.83 -13.17
N LEU A 49 11.70 -2.79 -12.24
CA LEU A 49 11.93 -4.19 -12.58
C LEU A 49 10.86 -4.72 -13.55
N LEU A 50 9.59 -4.47 -13.27
CA LEU A 50 8.48 -4.88 -14.15
C LEU A 50 8.59 -4.22 -15.53
N ARG A 51 8.81 -2.91 -15.58
CA ARG A 51 9.01 -2.19 -16.85
C ARG A 51 10.13 -2.81 -17.68
N ARG A 52 11.27 -3.10 -17.06
CA ARG A 52 12.40 -3.74 -17.75
C ARG A 52 12.05 -5.13 -18.28
N LYS A 53 11.38 -5.97 -17.49
CA LYS A 53 10.93 -7.30 -17.97
C LYS A 53 9.93 -7.16 -19.13
N LEU A 54 8.94 -6.27 -19.03
CA LEU A 54 7.92 -6.09 -20.07
C LEU A 54 8.49 -5.58 -21.39
N LEU A 55 9.39 -4.59 -21.32
CA LEU A 55 10.06 -4.07 -22.51
C LEU A 55 10.96 -5.14 -23.16
N ALA A 56 11.62 -5.98 -22.36
CA ALA A 56 12.38 -7.12 -22.89
C ALA A 56 11.50 -8.17 -23.57
N HIS A 57 10.21 -8.25 -23.22
CA HIS A 57 9.22 -9.12 -23.88
C HIS A 57 8.49 -8.41 -25.03
N GLY A 58 8.90 -7.19 -25.41
CA GLY A 58 8.28 -6.45 -26.51
C GLY A 58 6.88 -5.88 -26.19
N ILE A 59 6.48 -5.86 -24.92
CA ILE A 59 5.16 -5.36 -24.52
C ILE A 59 5.19 -3.83 -24.46
N SER A 60 4.29 -3.19 -25.22
CA SER A 60 4.10 -1.75 -25.16
C SER A 60 3.54 -1.33 -23.80
N LEU A 61 4.13 -0.29 -23.22
CA LEU A 61 3.69 0.30 -21.95
C LEU A 61 2.87 1.59 -22.15
N LEU A 62 2.48 1.88 -23.38
CA LEU A 62 1.70 3.06 -23.71
C LEU A 62 0.34 2.98 -23.01
N GLY A 63 -0.03 4.04 -22.28
CA GLY A 63 -1.28 4.10 -21.51
C GLY A 63 -1.25 3.36 -20.15
N VAL A 64 -0.10 2.76 -19.77
CA VAL A 64 0.06 2.08 -18.47
C VAL A 64 0.85 2.94 -17.49
N HIS A 65 0.19 3.36 -16.41
CA HIS A 65 0.77 4.17 -15.35
C HIS A 65 1.28 3.30 -14.21
N PHE A 66 2.60 3.27 -13.96
CA PHE A 66 3.11 2.62 -12.76
C PHE A 66 3.19 3.62 -11.62
N LEU A 67 2.51 3.30 -10.53
CA LEU A 67 2.34 4.15 -9.35
C LEU A 67 2.90 3.43 -8.12
N VAL A 68 3.28 4.24 -7.13
CA VAL A 68 3.41 3.77 -5.74
C VAL A 68 2.17 4.19 -4.94
N PRO A 69 1.88 3.57 -3.78
CA PRO A 69 0.68 3.88 -2.98
C PRO A 69 0.48 5.37 -2.70
N GLY A 70 1.55 6.12 -2.42
CA GLY A 70 1.47 7.58 -2.23
C GLY A 70 0.96 8.33 -3.47
N GLN A 71 1.45 7.97 -4.65
CA GLN A 71 1.01 8.59 -5.92
C GLN A 71 -0.42 8.19 -6.27
N LEU A 72 -0.81 6.94 -6.01
CA LEU A 72 -2.19 6.49 -6.19
C LEU A 72 -3.12 7.30 -5.28
N ARG A 73 -2.72 7.50 -4.02
CA ARG A 73 -3.47 8.30 -3.06
C ARG A 73 -3.64 9.73 -3.57
N GLU A 74 -2.58 10.39 -4.02
CA GLU A 74 -2.65 11.75 -4.59
C GLU A 74 -3.65 11.83 -5.77
N ILE A 75 -3.61 10.85 -6.68
CA ILE A 75 -4.54 10.79 -7.82
C ILE A 75 -5.98 10.59 -7.37
N LEU A 76 -6.21 9.70 -6.40
CA LEU A 76 -7.55 9.44 -5.87
C LEU A 76 -8.10 10.60 -5.02
N LEU A 77 -7.20 11.38 -4.39
CA LEU A 77 -7.57 12.53 -3.56
C LEU A 77 -7.68 13.84 -4.33
N GLY A 78 -7.35 13.90 -5.62
CA GLY A 78 -7.18 15.13 -6.41
C GLY A 78 -8.16 16.28 -6.09
N ASP A 79 -9.47 16.03 -6.19
CA ASP A 79 -10.53 17.03 -5.90
C ASP A 79 -11.28 16.78 -4.59
N SER A 80 -10.74 15.90 -3.74
CA SER A 80 -11.37 15.50 -2.50
C SER A 80 -11.04 16.49 -1.39
N THR A 81 -12.05 16.88 -0.61
CA THR A 81 -11.84 17.59 0.67
C THR A 81 -11.39 16.64 1.79
N LEU A 82 -11.21 15.35 1.49
CA LEU A 82 -10.79 14.34 2.45
C LEU A 82 -9.28 14.46 2.70
N THR A 83 -8.93 15.06 3.84
CA THR A 83 -7.58 14.99 4.38
C THR A 83 -7.36 13.61 4.99
N ILE A 84 -6.84 12.66 4.20
CA ILE A 84 -6.45 11.35 4.73
C ILE A 84 -5.06 11.48 5.37
N PRO A 85 -4.93 11.36 6.71
CA PRO A 85 -3.63 11.42 7.35
C PRO A 85 -2.75 10.27 6.87
N LEU A 86 -1.49 10.58 6.59
CA LEU A 86 -0.49 9.58 6.22
C LEU A 86 -0.27 8.61 7.38
N HIS A 87 -0.02 7.34 7.06
CA HIS A 87 0.30 6.33 8.08
C HIS A 87 1.55 6.75 8.87
N GLU A 88 2.50 7.40 8.20
CA GLU A 88 3.71 7.94 8.82
C GLU A 88 3.41 9.06 9.82
N HIS A 89 2.41 9.91 9.55
CA HIS A 89 1.97 10.94 10.49
C HIS A 89 1.25 10.31 11.69
N LEU A 90 0.39 9.32 11.46
CA LEU A 90 -0.27 8.59 12.54
C LEU A 90 0.75 7.87 13.41
N ARG A 91 1.76 7.22 12.81
CA ARG A 91 2.85 6.57 13.51
C ARG A 91 3.62 7.54 14.41
N LEU A 92 3.98 8.71 13.87
CA LEU A 92 4.68 9.74 14.62
C LEU A 92 3.84 10.26 15.80
N LEU A 93 2.59 10.64 15.53
CA LEU A 93 1.69 11.17 16.54
C LEU A 93 1.38 10.14 17.63
N LEU A 94 1.18 8.88 17.25
CA LEU A 94 0.94 7.78 18.17
C LEU A 94 2.16 7.52 19.06
N GLY A 95 3.36 7.50 18.47
CA GLY A 95 4.60 7.34 19.23
C GLY A 95 4.76 8.43 20.28
N ILE A 96 4.61 9.70 19.88
CA ILE A 96 4.68 10.86 20.79
C ILE A 96 3.62 10.76 21.89
N ALA A 97 2.36 10.48 21.52
CA ALA A 97 1.28 10.37 22.50
C ALA A 97 1.51 9.22 23.50
N ALA A 98 2.07 8.11 23.05
CA ALA A 98 2.39 6.97 23.90
C ALA A 98 3.57 7.27 24.85
N GLU A 99 4.59 8.01 24.39
CA GLU A 99 5.69 8.48 25.24
C GLU A 99 5.20 9.43 26.34
N GLU A 100 4.39 10.42 25.97
CA GLU A 100 3.80 11.37 26.93
C GLU A 100 2.92 10.66 27.96
N PHE A 101 2.06 9.72 27.51
CA PHE A 101 1.21 8.95 28.42
C PHE A 101 2.03 8.04 29.36
N ALA A 102 3.11 7.45 28.86
CA ALA A 102 4.01 6.64 29.68
C ALA A 102 4.76 7.46 30.74
N ALA A 103 5.00 8.74 30.47
CA ALA A 103 5.66 9.67 31.40
C ALA A 103 4.71 10.23 32.47
N ASP A 104 3.43 10.42 32.13
CA ASP A 104 2.42 11.02 33.02
C ASP A 104 1.76 9.99 33.97
N VAL A 105 1.67 8.72 33.55
CA VAL A 105 1.02 7.65 34.34
C VAL A 105 2.00 6.97 35.28
N ASP A 106 1.55 6.70 36.52
CA ASP A 106 2.32 5.97 37.52
C ASP A 106 2.83 4.62 36.96
N SER A 107 4.13 4.36 37.18
CA SER A 107 4.87 3.27 36.56
C SER A 107 4.37 1.88 36.92
N GLU A 108 3.62 1.75 38.02
CA GLU A 108 3.01 0.50 38.45
C GLU A 108 1.65 0.22 37.80
N GLN A 109 1.05 1.19 37.12
CA GLN A 109 -0.22 0.99 36.45
C GLN A 109 -0.06 0.24 35.12
N PRO A 110 -0.97 -0.70 34.79
CA PRO A 110 -0.93 -1.44 33.52
C PRO A 110 -0.89 -0.53 32.28
N GLY A 111 -1.52 0.64 32.35
CA GLY A 111 -1.54 1.64 31.28
C GLY A 111 -0.15 2.16 30.90
N SER A 112 0.75 2.34 31.88
CA SER A 112 2.13 2.79 31.61
C SER A 112 2.92 1.74 30.82
N LEU A 113 2.76 0.44 31.15
CA LEU A 113 3.42 -0.64 30.41
C LEU A 113 2.92 -0.76 28.97
N ILE A 114 1.60 -0.63 28.76
CA ILE A 114 1.00 -0.64 27.42
C ILE A 114 1.52 0.55 26.60
N ALA A 115 1.52 1.74 27.17
CA ALA A 115 2.01 2.93 26.48
C ALA A 115 3.49 2.82 26.10
N ARG A 116 4.35 2.29 26.97
CA ARG A 116 5.76 2.02 26.65
C ARG A 116 5.93 0.99 25.53
N ALA A 117 5.07 -0.02 25.47
CA ALA A 117 5.08 -0.99 24.39
C ALA A 117 4.68 -0.35 23.05
N VAL A 118 3.63 0.50 23.05
CA VAL A 118 3.17 1.23 21.87
C VAL A 118 4.22 2.24 21.39
N ALA A 119 4.86 2.98 22.30
CA ALA A 119 5.95 3.91 21.96
C ALA A 119 7.12 3.20 21.27
N ARG A 120 7.42 1.96 21.68
CA ARG A 120 8.52 1.16 21.13
C ARG A 120 8.22 0.62 19.73
N ASP A 121 6.97 0.26 19.44
CA ASP A 121 6.55 -0.22 18.12
C ASP A 121 5.14 0.29 17.76
N PRO A 122 5.04 1.57 17.33
CA PRO A 122 3.74 2.16 16.98
C PRO A 122 3.13 1.51 15.73
N ASP A 123 3.97 1.00 14.81
CA ASP A 123 3.55 0.34 13.56
C ASP A 123 2.81 -0.97 13.84
N TYR A 124 3.19 -1.71 14.87
CA TYR A 124 2.48 -2.92 15.29
C TYR A 124 1.10 -2.60 15.85
N PHE A 125 0.98 -1.57 16.70
CA PHE A 125 -0.32 -1.18 17.26
C PHE A 125 -1.28 -0.65 16.20
N LEU A 126 -0.81 0.15 15.24
CA LEU A 126 -1.62 0.61 14.12
C LEU A 126 -2.15 -0.56 13.27
N ARG A 127 -1.32 -1.59 13.02
CA ARG A 127 -1.75 -2.79 12.32
C ARG A 127 -2.85 -3.55 13.07
N LEU A 128 -2.74 -3.69 14.39
CA LEU A 128 -3.79 -4.30 15.21
C LEU A 128 -5.10 -3.51 15.17
N LEU A 129 -5.02 -2.17 15.15
CA LEU A 129 -6.21 -1.32 14.98
C LEU A 129 -6.85 -1.53 13.60
N ASP A 130 -6.05 -1.61 12.55
CA ASP A 130 -6.55 -1.89 11.19
C ASP A 130 -7.21 -3.27 11.09
N GLU A 131 -6.62 -4.29 11.71
CA GLU A 131 -7.18 -5.66 11.78
C GLU A 131 -8.50 -5.68 12.56
N LEU A 132 -8.58 -4.97 13.69
CA LEU A 132 -9.79 -4.84 14.48
C LEU A 132 -10.90 -4.14 13.69
N GLY A 133 -10.59 -3.03 13.01
CA GLY A 133 -11.55 -2.33 12.16
C GLY A 133 -12.01 -3.18 10.98
N ALA A 134 -11.12 -3.96 10.37
CA ALA A 134 -11.48 -4.91 9.32
C ALA A 134 -12.39 -6.06 9.82
N ALA A 135 -12.33 -6.38 11.12
CA ALA A 135 -13.22 -7.35 11.75
C ALA A 135 -14.63 -6.78 12.06
N GLY A 136 -14.89 -5.51 11.74
CA GLY A 136 -16.22 -4.88 11.86
C GLY A 136 -16.57 -4.37 13.26
N TRP A 137 -15.56 -4.09 14.08
CA TRP A 137 -15.71 -3.41 15.37
C TRP A 137 -15.74 -1.89 15.22
#